data_AF-A0A1H4UNT3-F1
#
_entry.id   AF-A0A1H4UNT3-F1
#
_cell.length_a   1.000
_cell.length_b   1.000
_cell.length_c   1.000
_cell.angle_alpha   90.00
_cell.angle_beta   90.00
_cell.angle_gamma   90.00
#
_symmetry.space_group_name_H-M   'P 1'
#
loop_
_entity.id
_entity.type
_entity.pdbx_description
1 polymer ?
#
loop_
_entity_poly.entity_id
_entity_poly.type
_entity_poly.pdbx_seq_one_letter_code
_entity_poly.pdbx_strand_id
1 'polypeptide(L)' 'MSENPKVSIVIPAMNESKTIAAVIRQARKVHSSTEVIVVVNGSRDGTELVARKMGARVIEFKDFFCFQPFTL' A
#
# COMPACT_ATOMS: atom_id res chain seq x y z
N MET A 1 21.70 -14.13 10.98
CA MET A 1 20.51 -14.65 10.26
C MET A 1 20.28 -13.74 9.06
N SER A 2 20.12 -14.27 7.85
CA SER A 2 19.80 -13.44 6.69
C SER A 2 18.50 -12.67 6.99
N GLU A 3 18.55 -11.34 6.91
CA GLU A 3 17.43 -10.41 7.16
C GLU A 3 16.33 -10.49 6.08
N ASN A 4 16.14 -11.64 5.45
CA ASN A 4 15.09 -11.83 4.47
C ASN A 4 13.76 -12.01 5.20
N PRO A 5 12.70 -11.26 4.82
CA PRO A 5 11.38 -11.48 5.34
C PRO A 5 10.96 -12.93 5.10
N LYS A 6 10.42 -13.59 6.13
CA LYS A 6 9.85 -14.93 6.01
C LYS A 6 8.45 -14.90 5.41
N VAL A 7 7.76 -13.77 5.56
CA VAL A 7 6.41 -13.55 5.05
C VAL A 7 6.36 -12.18 4.38
N SER A 8 5.85 -12.15 3.15
CA SER A 8 5.57 -10.91 2.42
C SER A 8 4.05 -10.74 2.33
N ILE A 9 3.54 -9.63 2.86
CA ILE A 9 2.11 -9.30 2.80
C ILE A 9 1.93 -8.17 1.81
N VAL A 10 1.17 -8.43 0.74
CA VAL A 10 0.84 -7.45 -0.29
C VAL A 10 -0.59 -6.97 -0.08
N ILE A 11 -0.78 -5.66 0.10
CA ILE A 11 -2.07 -5.02 0.33
C ILE A 11 -2.37 -4.10 -0.86
N PRO A 12 -3.27 -4.48 -1.79
CA PRO A 12 -3.78 -3.54 -2.78
C PRO A 12 -4.65 -2.48 -2.08
N ALA A 13 -4.49 -1.21 -2.44
CA ALA A 13 -5.23 -0.11 -1.84
C ALA A 13 -5.61 0.97 -2.87
N MET A 14 -6.85 1.45 -2.79
CA MET A 14 -7.35 2.59 -3.55
C MET A 14 -8.33 3.37 -2.66
N ASN A 15 -7.97 4.60 -2.29
CA ASN A 15 -8.79 5.46 -1.43
C ASN A 15 -9.14 4.87 -0.04
N GLU A 16 -8.15 4.29 0.64
CA GLU A 16 -8.24 3.62 1.93
C GLU A 16 -7.55 4.39 3.07
N SER A 17 -7.39 5.71 2.97
CA SER A 17 -6.69 6.55 3.97
C SER A 17 -7.19 6.36 5.41
N LYS A 18 -8.48 6.02 5.59
CA LYS A 18 -9.12 5.83 6.90
C LYS A 18 -8.90 4.44 7.50
N THR A 19 -8.56 3.43 6.70
CA THR A 19 -8.58 2.01 7.09
C THR A 19 -7.18 1.38 7.00
N ILE A 20 -6.35 1.84 6.06
CA ILE A 20 -5.07 1.19 5.70
C ILE A 20 -4.11 1.05 6.89
N ALA A 21 -4.12 2.01 7.83
CA ALA A 21 -3.32 1.92 9.04
C ALA A 21 -3.69 0.74 9.94
N ALA A 22 -4.99 0.45 10.09
CA ALA A 22 -5.46 -0.68 10.88
C ALA A 22 -5.07 -2.01 10.21
N VAL A 23 -5.16 -2.09 8.88
CA VAL A 23 -4.78 -3.27 8.10
C VAL A 23 -3.28 -3.56 8.24
N ILE A 24 -2.42 -2.57 8.03
CA ILE A 24 -0.96 -2.71 8.18
C ILE A 24 -0.60 -3.19 9.60
N ARG A 25 -1.27 -2.65 10.62
CA ARG A 25 -1.05 -3.06 12.02
C ARG A 25 -1.37 -4.53 12.25
N GLN A 26 -2.45 -5.06 11.65
CA GLN A 26 -2.76 -6.50 11.79
C GLN A 26 -1.83 -7.37 10.96
N ALA A 27 -1.48 -6.93 9.75
CA ALA A 27 -0.55 -7.64 8.87
C ALA A 27 0.79 -7.93 9.58
N ARG A 28 1.34 -6.96 10.31
CA ARG A 28 2.59 -7.13 11.07
C ARG A 28 2.52 -8.15 12.21
N LYS A 29 1.32 -8.54 12.67
CA LYS A 29 1.17 -9.54 13.74
C LYS A 29 1.27 -10.98 13.23
N VAL A 30 1.21 -11.19 11.91
CA VAL A 30 1.26 -12.53 11.31
C VAL A 30 2.58 -13.23 11.63
N HIS A 31 3.70 -12.51 11.54
CA HIS A 31 5.02 -13.06 11.83
C HIS A 31 6.01 -11.93 12.19
N SER A 32 6.99 -12.22 13.06
CA SER A 32 8.00 -11.25 13.50
C SER A 32 8.92 -10.77 12.38
N SER A 33 9.14 -11.62 11.37
CA SER A 33 9.88 -11.30 10.14
C SER A 33 8.91 -11.15 8.96
N THR A 34 8.06 -10.12 9.03
CA THR A 34 7.09 -9.77 7.98
C THR A 34 7.52 -8.49 7.28
N GLU A 35 7.52 -8.50 5.95
CA GLU A 35 7.46 -7.26 5.16
C GLU A 35 6.02 -6.96 4.75
N VAL A 36 5.65 -5.68 4.78
CA VAL A 36 4.34 -5.21 4.30
C VAL A 36 4.56 -4.31 3.11
N ILE A 37 3.99 -4.70 1.97
CA ILE A 37 4.04 -3.96 0.72
C ILE A 37 2.62 -3.49 0.42
N VAL A 38 2.41 -2.18 0.34
CA VAL A 38 1.12 -1.60 -0.06
C VAL A 38 1.23 -1.15 -1.50
N VAL A 39 0.37 -1.69 -2.34
CA VAL A 39 0.26 -1.33 -3.76
C VAL A 39 -0.88 -0.33 -3.89
N VAL A 40 -0.53 0.94 -4.07
CA VAL A 40 -1.49 2.04 -4.20
C VAL A 40 -1.76 2.28 -5.68
N ASN A 41 -2.99 2.05 -6.12
CA ASN A 41 -3.39 2.28 -7.51
C ASN A 41 -4.39 3.43 -7.58
N GLY A 42 -4.02 4.55 -8.20
CA GLY A 42 -4.94 5.66 -8.48
C GLY A 42 -5.58 6.36 -7.27
N SER A 43 -4.98 6.29 -6.07
CA SER A 43 -5.52 6.95 -4.87
C SER A 43 -5.40 8.47 -4.94
N ARG A 44 -6.39 9.18 -4.37
CA ARG A 44 -6.43 10.66 -4.28
C ARG A 44 -6.63 11.19 -2.87
N ASP A 45 -6.73 10.30 -1.89
CA ASP A 45 -7.10 10.61 -0.51
C ASP A 45 -5.91 10.55 0.46
N GLY A 46 -4.68 10.37 -0.04
CA GLY A 46 -3.49 10.23 0.78
C GLY A 46 -3.27 8.83 1.37
N THR A 47 -3.91 7.79 0.83
CA THR A 47 -3.67 6.38 1.20
C THR A 47 -2.18 6.03 1.26
N GLU A 48 -1.39 6.47 0.28
CA GLU A 48 0.04 6.28 0.19
C GLU A 48 0.80 6.95 1.34
N LEU A 49 0.38 8.14 1.76
CA LEU A 49 1.00 8.87 2.87
C LEU A 49 0.77 8.13 4.18
N VAL A 50 -0.46 7.64 4.41
CA VAL A 50 -0.80 6.87 5.60
C VAL A 50 -0.01 5.55 5.62
N ALA A 51 0.06 4.84 4.50
CA ALA A 51 0.82 3.60 4.39
C ALA A 51 2.34 3.79 4.65
N ARG A 52 2.94 4.84 4.09
CA ARG A 52 4.35 5.20 4.34
C ARG A 52 4.60 5.54 5.81
N LYS A 53 3.71 6.32 6.44
CA LYS A 53 3.81 6.66 7.88
C LYS A 53 3.76 5.41 8.78
N MET A 54 3.07 4.35 8.36
CA MET A 54 3.04 3.07 9.06
C MET A 54 4.26 2.17 8.77
N GLY A 55 5.25 2.69 8.03
CA GLY A 55 6.49 1.98 7.69
C GLY A 55 6.30 0.85 6.69
N ALA A 56 5.21 0.83 5.92
CA ALA A 56 5.05 -0.12 4.83
C ALA A 56 5.88 0.33 3.61
N ARG A 57 6.35 -0.65 2.83
CA ARG A 57 6.91 -0.37 1.50
C ARG A 57 5.75 -0.03 0.57
N VAL A 58 5.77 1.14 -0.04
CA VAL A 58 4.68 1.57 -0.92
C VAL A 58 5.13 1.56 -2.37
N ILE A 59 4.37 0.85 -3.20
CA ILE A 59 4.47 0.88 -4.66
C ILE A 59 3.25 1.64 -5.14
N GLU A 60 3.46 2.78 -5.79
CA GLU A 60 2.38 3.66 -6.24
C GLU A 60 2.31 3.65 -7.77
N PHE A 61 1.13 3.38 -8.30
CA PHE A 61 0.79 3.55 -9.69
C PHE A 61 -0.08 4.78 -9.81
N LYS A 62 0.49 5.83 -10.39
CA LYS A 62 -0.29 7.00 -10.80
C LYS A 62 -1.07 6.59 -12.03
N ASP A 63 -2.39 6.71 -11.92
CA ASP A 63 -3.28 6.42 -13.03
C ASP A 63 -2.95 7.38 -14.19
N PHE A 64 -2.39 6.86 -15.29
CA PHE A 64 -2.21 7.63 -16.52
C PHE A 64 -3.55 7.89 -17.24
N PHE A 65 -4.65 7.30 -16.76
CA PHE A 65 -5.99 7.37 -17.37
C PHE A 65 -6.97 8.31 -16.65
N CYS A 66 -6.50 9.14 -15.73
CA CYS A 66 -7.30 10.25 -15.26
C CYS A 66 -7.34 11.36 -16.34
N PHE A 67 -8.23 11.20 -17.33
CA PHE A 67 -8.57 12.15 -18.40
C PHE A 67 -7.55 12.33 -19.54
N GLN A 68 -7.30 11.29 -20.34
CA GLN A 68 -7.46 11.57 -21.77
C GLN A 68 -8.96 11.51 -22.01
N PRO A 69 -9.68 12.63 -22.24
CA PRO A 69 -11.00 12.52 -22.84
C PRO A 69 -10.81 11.66 -24.09
N PHE A 70 -11.59 10.60 -24.24
CA PHE A 70 -11.84 10.05 -25.56
C PHE A 70 -12.47 11.19 -26.35
N THR A 71 -11.65 12.00 -27.01
CA THR A 71 -12.10 12.88 -28.07
C THR A 71 -12.45 11.92 -29.23
N LEU A 72 -13.69 11.42 -29.20
CA LEU A 72 -14.39 10.93 -30.39
C LEU A 72 -14.89 12.14 -31.19
#